data_AF-A0A433TMI9-F1
#
_entry.id   AF-A0A433TMI9-F1
#
_cell.length_a   1.000
_cell.length_b   1.000
_cell.length_c   1.000
_cell.angle_alpha   90.00
_cell.angle_beta   90.00
_cell.angle_gamma   90.00
#
_symmetry.space_group_name_H-M   'P 1'
#
loop_
_entity.id
_entity.type
_entity.pdbx_description
1 polymer ?
#
loop_
_entity_poly.entity_id
_entity_poly.type
_entity_poly.pdbx_seq_one_letter_code
_entity_poly.pdbx_strand_id
1 'polypeptide(L)'
;AWYWEVTEDIRAAREADFGLHQTGVIHDVEKDTIYRLRLMAYSNGGYGTKSMEVYFTLGGQVSYDPLTSEIRNGSPRMQAALSLFLPVLSCWLLALLHRTL
;
A
#
# COMPACT_ATOMS: atom_id res chain seq x y z
N ALA A 1 -0.67 14.47 9.64
CA ALA A 1 -1.34 13.48 8.77
C ALA A 1 -2.83 13.73 8.80
N TRP A 2 -3.51 13.65 7.66
CA TRP A 2 -4.95 13.89 7.52
C TRP A 2 -5.61 12.60 7.10
N TYR A 3 -6.63 12.18 7.85
CA TYR A 3 -7.36 10.96 7.56
C TYR A 3 -8.86 11.12 7.84
N TRP A 4 -9.69 10.56 6.97
CA TRP A 4 -11.16 10.62 7.04
C TRP A 4 -11.76 9.37 6.43
N GLU A 5 -13.02 9.07 6.74
CA GLU A 5 -13.70 7.94 6.13
C GLU A 5 -13.82 8.16 4.62
N VAL A 6 -13.71 7.08 3.85
CA VAL A 6 -13.82 7.13 2.38
C VAL A 6 -15.13 7.75 1.89
N THR A 7 -16.21 7.63 2.64
CA THR A 7 -17.53 8.16 2.29
C THR A 7 -17.67 9.65 2.58
N GLU A 8 -16.75 10.22 3.37
CA GLU A 8 -16.77 11.61 3.82
C GLU A 8 -15.95 12.56 2.94
N ASP A 9 -16.23 13.86 3.11
CA ASP A 9 -15.43 14.94 2.52
C ASP A 9 -14.13 15.15 3.32
N ILE A 10 -13.07 15.59 2.65
CA ILE A 10 -11.78 15.92 3.28
C ILE A 10 -11.91 16.98 4.40
N ARG A 11 -12.97 17.79 4.42
CA ARG A 11 -13.25 18.73 5.51
C ARG A 11 -13.54 18.05 6.85
N ALA A 12 -13.94 16.77 6.84
CA ALA A 12 -14.09 15.94 8.02
C ALA A 12 -12.76 15.28 8.47
N ALA A 13 -11.65 15.58 7.78
CA ALA A 13 -10.35 15.00 8.11
C ALA A 13 -9.93 15.27 9.55
N ARG A 14 -9.63 14.17 10.22
CA ARG A 14 -8.94 14.16 11.51
C ARG A 14 -7.44 14.33 11.27
N GLU A 15 -6.79 15.06 12.17
CA GLU A 15 -5.37 15.32 12.11
C GLU A 15 -4.62 14.48 13.15
N ALA A 16 -3.50 13.89 12.73
CA ALA A 16 -2.54 13.23 13.60
C ALA A 16 -1.15 13.80 13.33
N ASP A 17 -0.51 14.38 14.35
CA ASP A 17 0.89 14.82 14.26
C ASP A 17 1.82 13.73 14.79
N PHE A 18 2.92 13.51 14.07
CA PHE A 18 3.94 12.53 14.39
C PHE A 18 5.29 13.21 14.72
N GLY A 19 5.35 14.53 14.78
CA GLY A 19 6.56 15.29 15.05
C GLY A 19 7.68 14.99 14.05
N LEU A 20 8.89 14.75 14.57
CA LEU A 20 10.09 14.44 13.77
C LEU A 20 10.30 12.93 13.55
N HIS A 21 9.30 12.10 13.86
CA HIS A 21 9.40 10.66 13.68
C HIS A 21 9.10 10.24 12.23
N GLN A 22 9.83 9.22 11.75
CA GLN A 22 9.59 8.65 10.42
C GLN A 22 8.32 7.79 10.36
N THR A 23 7.82 7.34 11.51
CA THR A 23 6.63 6.51 11.67
C THR A 23 5.79 7.01 12.83
N GLY A 24 4.51 6.64 12.84
CA GLY A 24 3.57 7.01 13.89
C GLY A 24 2.36 6.10 13.90
N VAL A 25 1.55 6.20 14.95
CA VAL A 25 0.34 5.39 15.15
C VAL A 25 -0.88 6.31 15.09
N ILE A 26 -1.87 5.92 14.29
CA ILE A 26 -3.18 6.55 14.26
C ILE A 26 -4.08 5.75 15.21
N HIS A 27 -4.66 6.42 16.19
CA HIS A 27 -5.59 5.85 17.16
C HIS A 27 -7.05 6.07 16.71
N ASP A 28 -7.98 5.39 17.37
CA ASP A 28 -9.43 5.56 17.16
C ASP A 28 -9.89 5.34 15.71
N VAL A 29 -9.32 4.31 15.10
CA VAL A 29 -9.70 3.78 13.78
C VAL A 29 -10.78 2.73 13.99
N GLU A 30 -11.95 2.92 13.36
CA GLU A 30 -13.06 1.99 13.52
C GLU A 30 -12.84 0.68 12.75
N LYS A 31 -13.34 -0.41 13.32
CA LYS A 31 -13.34 -1.71 12.66
C LYS A 31 -14.29 -1.68 11.47
N ASP A 32 -13.92 -2.37 10.39
CA ASP A 32 -14.72 -2.52 9.18
C ASP A 32 -14.97 -1.20 8.40
N THR A 33 -14.23 -0.14 8.75
CA THR A 33 -14.27 1.17 8.08
C THR A 33 -13.01 1.40 7.24
N ILE A 34 -13.19 1.95 6.03
CA ILE A 34 -12.09 2.32 5.13
C ILE A 34 -11.81 3.81 5.28
N TYR A 35 -10.54 4.14 5.53
CA TYR A 35 -10.07 5.50 5.65
C TYR A 35 -9.18 5.88 4.47
N ARG A 36 -9.26 7.16 4.09
CA ARG A 36 -8.29 7.84 3.24
C ARG A 36 -7.21 8.44 4.14
N LEU A 37 -5.96 8.37 3.71
CA LEU A 37 -4.81 8.96 4.39
C LEU A 37 -4.00 9.82 3.43
N ARG A 38 -3.66 11.04 3.87
CA ARG A 38 -2.66 11.88 3.24
C ARG A 38 -1.66 12.40 4.26
N LEU A 39 -0.38 12.32 3.92
CA LEU A 39 0.71 12.87 4.72
C LEU A 39 1.10 14.25 4.20
N MET A 40 1.46 15.14 5.11
CA MET A 40 2.01 16.45 4.77
C MET A 40 3.16 16.69 5.75
N ALA A 41 4.35 16.91 5.22
CA ALA A 41 5.48 17.34 6.04
C ALA A 41 5.31 18.83 6.39
N TYR A 42 5.90 19.27 7.50
CA TYR A 42 5.98 20.68 7.85
C TYR A 42 7.39 21.02 8.33
N SER A 43 7.74 22.30 8.25
CA SER A 43 8.98 22.86 8.77
C SER A 43 8.73 24.29 9.26
N ASN A 44 9.77 24.97 9.74
CA ASN A 44 9.68 26.41 10.06
C ASN A 44 9.30 27.27 8.84
N GLY A 45 9.47 26.76 7.61
CA GLY A 45 9.02 27.41 6.37
C GLY A 45 7.54 27.19 6.04
N GLY A 46 6.81 26.45 6.87
CA GLY A 46 5.40 26.12 6.69
C GLY A 46 5.15 24.68 6.25
N TYR A 47 3.97 24.47 5.66
CA TYR A 47 3.47 23.16 5.25
C TYR A 47 3.94 22.78 3.84
N GLY A 48 4.41 21.55 3.68
CA GLY A 48 4.75 20.97 2.38
C GLY A 48 3.51 20.50 1.60
N THR A 49 3.74 19.94 0.42
CA THR A 49 2.67 19.36 -0.41
C THR A 49 2.15 18.06 0.20
N LYS A 50 0.81 17.88 0.21
CA LYS A 50 0.19 16.62 0.63
C LYS A 50 0.56 15.48 -0.31
N SER A 51 0.85 14.30 0.24
CA SER A 51 1.10 13.07 -0.50
C SER A 51 -0.10 12.65 -1.37
N MET A 52 0.15 11.66 -2.22
CA MET A 52 -0.92 10.86 -2.83
C MET A 52 -1.79 10.21 -1.74
N GLU A 53 -3.04 9.91 -2.08
CA GLU A 53 -3.97 9.22 -1.21
C GLU A 53 -3.59 7.75 -1.06
N VAL A 54 -3.65 7.27 0.17
CA VAL A 54 -3.51 5.85 0.52
C VAL A 54 -4.76 5.44 1.29
N TYR A 55 -5.23 4.21 1.07
CA TYR A 55 -6.41 3.68 1.73
C TYR A 55 -6.01 2.62 2.75
N PHE A 56 -6.64 2.63 3.92
CA PHE A 56 -6.34 1.68 4.98
C PHE A 56 -7.58 1.36 5.82
N THR A 57 -7.51 0.22 6.51
CA THR A 57 -8.46 -0.20 7.55
C THR A 57 -7.66 -0.55 8.81
N LEU A 58 -8.34 -0.94 9.89
CA LEU A 58 -7.67 -1.51 11.06
C LEU A 58 -6.79 -2.73 10.72
N GLY A 59 -7.09 -3.44 9.63
CA GLY A 59 -6.31 -4.57 9.12
C GLY A 59 -5.06 -4.19 8.32
N GLY A 60 -4.82 -2.90 8.08
CA GLY A 60 -3.68 -2.38 7.32
C GLY A 60 -4.08 -1.69 6.01
N GLN A 61 -3.09 -1.46 5.15
CA GLN A 61 -3.28 -0.79 3.88
C GLN A 61 -4.07 -1.66 2.90
N VAL A 62 -5.02 -1.06 2.17
CA VAL A 62 -5.86 -1.74 1.17
C VAL A 62 -5.80 -1.03 -0.18
N SER A 63 -6.04 -1.77 -1.26
CA SER A 63 -6.29 -1.18 -2.58
C SER A 63 -7.79 -0.95 -2.72
N TYR A 64 -8.20 0.31 -2.85
CA TYR A 64 -9.60 0.71 -2.95
C TYR A 64 -9.82 1.46 -4.26
N ASP A 65 -10.81 1.04 -5.05
CA ASP A 65 -11.26 1.78 -6.22
C ASP A 65 -12.50 2.63 -5.86
N PRO A 66 -12.38 3.97 -5.83
CA PRO A 66 -13.49 4.84 -5.44
C PRO A 66 -14.65 4.84 -6.44
N LEU A 67 -14.47 4.39 -7.68
CA LEU A 67 -15.53 4.36 -8.68
C LEU A 67 -16.43 3.13 -8.53
N THR A 68 -15.86 2.00 -8.12
CA THR A 68 -16.57 0.71 -8.00
C THR A 68 -16.82 0.32 -6.54
N SER A 69 -16.21 1.03 -5.57
CA SER A 69 -16.17 0.66 -4.15
C SER A 69 -15.55 -0.72 -3.90
N GLU A 70 -14.75 -1.23 -4.84
CA GLU A 70 -14.11 -2.53 -4.73
C GLU A 70 -12.88 -2.46 -3.82
N ILE A 71 -12.82 -3.37 -2.83
CA ILE A 71 -11.62 -3.61 -2.03
C ILE A 71 -10.86 -4.78 -2.65
N ARG A 72 -9.72 -4.51 -3.26
CA ARG A 72 -8.82 -5.58 -3.70
C ARG A 72 -7.92 -5.94 -2.52
N ASN A 73 -8.19 -7.07 -1.88
CA ASN A 73 -7.32 -7.62 -0.84
C ASN A 73 -5.96 -7.94 -1.46
N GLY A 74 -4.98 -7.08 -1.20
CA GLY A 74 -3.61 -7.25 -1.65
C GLY A 74 -2.95 -8.34 -0.83
N SER A 75 -3.21 -9.61 -1.14
CA SER A 75 -2.26 -10.66 -0.79
C SER A 75 -0.88 -10.18 -1.30
N PRO A 76 0.20 -10.28 -0.50
CA PRO A 76 1.53 -9.94 -1.01
C PRO A 76 1.72 -10.69 -2.32
N ARG A 77 1.96 -9.97 -3.42
CA ARG A 77 2.16 -10.57 -4.75
C ARG A 77 3.29 -11.58 -4.60
N MET A 78 2.96 -12.86 -4.51
CA MET A 78 3.88 -13.99 -4.54
C MET A 78 4.41 -14.13 -5.97
N GLN A 79 5.08 -13.08 -6.46
CA GLN A 79 5.59 -12.97 -7.83
C GLN A 79 6.97 -13.62 -7.97
N ALA A 80 7.58 -14.04 -6.85
CA ALA A 80 8.92 -14.62 -6.79
C ALA A 80 8.98 -16.11 -7.14
N ALA A 81 7.86 -16.85 -7.13
CA ALA A 81 7.89 -18.28 -7.44
C ALA A 81 7.97 -18.56 -8.96
N LEU A 82 7.20 -17.80 -9.77
CA LEU A 82 7.12 -18.01 -11.22
C LEU A 82 8.41 -17.63 -11.97
N SER A 83 9.20 -16.68 -11.45
CA SER A 83 10.46 -16.26 -12.07
C SER A 83 11.60 -17.26 -11.90
N LEU A 84 11.50 -18.20 -10.95
CA LEU A 84 12.53 -19.23 -10.72
C LEU A 84 12.32 -20.50 -11.56
N PHE A 85 11.12 -20.75 -12.10
CA PHE A 85 10.86 -21.96 -12.90
C PHE A 85 11.47 -21.89 -14.31
N LEU A 86 11.47 -20.71 -14.93
CA LEU A 86 11.99 -20.51 -16.30
C LEU A 86 13.50 -20.82 -16.45
N PRO A 87 14.41 -20.35 -15.57
CA PRO A 87 15.83 -20.67 -15.69
C PRO A 87 16.15 -22.13 -15.35
N VAL A 88 15.38 -22.77 -14.47
CA VAL A 88 15.58 -24.18 -14.13
C VAL A 88 15.16 -25.08 -15.30
N LEU A 89 14.04 -24.77 -15.96
CA LEU A 89 13.57 -25.51 -17.13
C LEU A 89 14.54 -25.36 -18.32
N SER A 90 15.08 -24.17 -18.56
CA SER A 90 16.06 -23.95 -19.64
C SER A 90 17.38 -24.69 -19.40
N CYS A 91 17.88 -24.70 -18.15
CA CYS A 91 19.06 -25.49 -17.80
C CYS A 91 18.81 -27.01 -17.96
N TRP A 92 17.63 -27.50 -17.58
CA TRP A 92 17.27 -28.91 -17.77
C TRP A 92 17.22 -29.31 -19.26
N LEU A 93 16.62 -28.47 -20.11
CA LEU A 93 16.54 -28.72 -21.55
C LEU A 93 17.93 -28.71 -22.22
N LEU A 94 18.82 -27.81 -21.83
CA LEU A 94 20.20 -27.76 -22.33
C LEU A 94 21.01 -29.00 -21.90
N ALA A 95 20.83 -29.46 -20.66
CA ALA A 95 21.51 -30.67 -20.16
C ALA A 95 21.03 -31.94 -20.89
N LEU A 96 19.76 -32.00 -21.28
CA LEU A 96 19.20 -33.09 -22.10
C LEU A 96 19.76 -33.07 -23.53
N LEU A 97 19.83 -31.89 -24.15
CA LEU A 97 20.33 -31.75 -25.53
C LEU A 97 21.80 -32.19 -25.67
N HIS A 98 22.65 -31.85 -24.69
CA HIS A 98 24.06 -32.25 -24.71
C HIS A 98 24.25 -33.76 -24.52
N ARG A 99 23.34 -34.45 -23.82
CA ARG A 99 23.45 -35.92 -23.63
C ARG A 99 23.08 -36.73 -24.87
N THR A 100 22.39 -36.14 -25.84
CA THR A 100 21.88 -36.81 -27.04
C THR A 100 22.73 -36.62 -28.30
N LEU A 101 23.79 -35.80 -28.23
CA LEU A 101 24.74 -35.53 -29.32
C LEU A 101 26.06 -36.26 -29.13
#